data_AF-A0AAD4H0C6-F1
#
_entry.id   AF-A0AAD4H0C6-F1
#
_cell.length_a   1.000
_cell.length_b   1.000
_cell.length_c   1.000
_cell.angle_alpha   90.00
_cell.angle_beta   90.00
_cell.angle_gamma   90.00
#
_symmetry.space_group_name_H-M   'P 1'
#
loop_
_entity.id
_entity.type
_entity.pdbx_description
1 polymer ?
#
loop_
_entity_poly.entity_id
_entity_poly.type
_entity_poly.pdbx_seq_one_letter_code
_entity_poly.pdbx_strand_id
1 'polypeptide(L)'
;MSLGWGLGLTFGIFVSGGVSGGHLNPAVSLAMVIFRGLSWADFVVYSIAQFAGAFVGALIVYIINYSSIHNLAADATIGIFVTGLQTSEVTKSAAFAVEFLGTALLVLVILSTSDKGNTPAGNTQPLIIGLALTAIGTSFGYQTGFALNPARDLAP
;
A
#
# COMPACT_ATOMS: atom_id res chain seq x y z
N MET A 1 13.65 -4.04 -3.32
CA MET A 1 12.61 -3.82 -2.28
C MET A 1 11.20 -4.18 -2.74
N SER A 2 10.79 -3.84 -3.96
CA SER A 2 9.39 -3.93 -4.42
C SER A 2 8.75 -5.32 -4.34
N LEU A 3 9.50 -6.41 -4.54
CA LEU A 3 8.98 -7.77 -4.42
C LEU A 3 8.50 -8.10 -2.99
N GLY A 4 9.24 -7.68 -1.97
CA GLY A 4 8.87 -7.91 -0.57
C GLY A 4 7.55 -7.22 -0.22
N TRP A 5 7.37 -5.98 -0.71
CA TRP A 5 6.11 -5.23 -0.56
C TRP A 5 4.93 -5.93 -1.24
N GLY A 6 5.11 -6.40 -2.48
CA GLY A 6 4.07 -7.13 -3.20
C GLY A 6 3.69 -8.46 -2.55
N LEU A 7 4.66 -9.22 -2.06
CA LEU A 7 4.40 -10.46 -1.33
C LEU A 7 3.73 -10.18 0.03
N GLY A 8 4.17 -9.16 0.76
CA GLY A 8 3.52 -8.72 1.99
C GLY A 8 2.05 -8.37 1.78
N LEU A 9 1.73 -7.62 0.72
CA LEU A 9 0.34 -7.33 0.34
C LEU A 9 -0.43 -8.60 -0.01
N THR A 10 0.15 -9.49 -0.82
CA THR A 10 -0.46 -10.80 -1.16
C THR A 10 -0.88 -11.56 0.10
N PHE A 11 0.03 -11.69 1.07
CA PHE A 11 -0.24 -12.41 2.30
C PHE A 11 -1.27 -11.71 3.18
N GLY A 12 -1.21 -10.38 3.28
CA GLY A 12 -2.22 -9.61 4.00
C GLY A 12 -3.63 -9.81 3.42
N ILE A 13 -3.76 -9.83 2.09
CA ILE A 13 -5.03 -10.10 1.43
C ILE A 13 -5.48 -11.54 1.68
N PHE A 14 -4.59 -12.53 1.67
CA PHE A 14 -4.98 -13.90 2.05
C PHE A 14 -5.48 -14.00 3.49
N VAL A 15 -4.88 -13.24 4.42
CA VAL A 15 -5.30 -13.23 5.84
C VAL A 15 -6.67 -12.59 6.03
N SER A 16 -6.95 -11.49 5.33
CA SER A 16 -8.09 -10.61 5.62
C SER A 16 -9.19 -10.62 4.55
N GLY A 17 -8.92 -11.16 3.37
CA GLY A 17 -9.76 -11.08 2.18
C GLY A 17 -11.11 -11.76 2.33
N GLY A 18 -11.15 -12.95 2.94
CA GLY A 18 -12.39 -13.69 3.17
C GLY A 18 -13.35 -13.03 4.18
N VAL A 19 -12.87 -12.06 4.97
CA VAL A 19 -13.66 -11.37 6.02
C VAL A 19 -13.99 -9.94 5.62
N SER A 20 -13.02 -9.20 5.11
CA SER A 20 -13.10 -7.74 4.86
C SER A 20 -12.86 -7.35 3.40
N GLY A 21 -12.66 -8.30 2.50
CA GLY A 21 -12.20 -8.01 1.14
C GLY A 21 -10.72 -7.58 1.06
N GLY A 22 -10.03 -7.43 2.18
CA GLY A 22 -8.58 -7.25 2.23
C GLY A 22 -8.09 -5.93 1.61
N HIS A 23 -8.81 -4.82 1.85
CA HIS A 23 -8.46 -3.53 1.22
C HIS A 23 -7.06 -3.04 1.62
N LEU A 24 -6.71 -3.15 2.91
CA LEU A 24 -5.41 -2.83 3.51
C LEU A 24 -4.83 -1.45 3.13
N ASN A 25 -5.67 -0.55 2.61
CA ASN A 25 -5.31 0.72 2.02
C ASN A 25 -6.54 1.65 2.00
N PRO A 26 -6.47 2.85 2.60
CA PRO A 26 -7.59 3.80 2.58
C PRO A 26 -7.97 4.22 1.15
N ALA A 27 -7.02 4.37 0.23
CA ALA A 27 -7.31 4.71 -1.16
C ALA A 27 -8.09 3.59 -1.89
N VAL A 28 -7.78 2.32 -1.61
CA VAL A 28 -8.56 1.18 -2.11
C VAL A 28 -9.95 1.18 -1.48
N SER A 29 -10.05 1.43 -0.17
CA SER A 29 -11.35 1.49 0.52
C SER A 29 -12.25 2.59 -0.04
N LEU A 30 -11.68 3.77 -0.35
CA LEU A 30 -12.39 4.85 -1.04
C LEU A 30 -12.85 4.44 -2.45
N ALA A 31 -12.01 3.73 -3.21
CA ALA A 31 -12.41 3.20 -4.51
C ALA A 31 -13.59 2.21 -4.38
N MET A 32 -13.64 1.40 -3.32
CA MET A 32 -14.75 0.50 -3.07
C MET A 32 -16.04 1.23 -2.68
N VAL A 33 -15.96 2.39 -2.02
CA VAL A 33 -17.13 3.27 -1.82
C VAL A 33 -17.67 3.74 -3.17
N ILE A 34 -16.79 4.24 -4.04
CA ILE A 34 -17.18 4.86 -5.31
C ILE A 34 -17.72 3.83 -6.31
N PHE A 35 -17.07 2.67 -6.43
CA PHE A 35 -17.31 1.72 -7.53
C PHE A 35 -17.98 0.41 -7.12
N ARG A 36 -17.97 0.05 -5.82
CA ARG A 36 -18.45 -1.26 -5.34
C ARG A 36 -19.48 -1.17 -4.20
N GLY A 37 -19.91 0.04 -3.83
CA GLY A 37 -21.00 0.24 -2.88
C GLY A 37 -20.63 0.02 -1.41
N LEU A 38 -19.35 0.10 -1.04
CA LEU A 38 -18.95 0.17 0.38
C LEU A 38 -19.58 1.41 1.03
N SER A 39 -20.15 1.27 2.23
CA SER A 39 -20.72 2.43 2.91
C SER A 39 -19.64 3.41 3.37
N TRP A 40 -19.97 4.69 3.49
CA TRP A 40 -19.07 5.70 4.04
C TRP A 40 -18.68 5.42 5.50
N ALA A 41 -19.59 4.82 6.28
CA ALA A 41 -19.32 4.42 7.65
C ALA A 41 -18.26 3.30 7.69
N ASP A 42 -18.40 2.28 6.83
CA ASP A 42 -17.40 1.22 6.71
C ASP A 42 -16.06 1.77 6.23
N PHE A 43 -16.03 2.71 5.29
CA PHE A 43 -14.79 3.36 4.87
C PHE A 43 -14.02 3.99 6.04
N VAL A 44 -14.71 4.65 6.97
CA VAL A 44 -14.08 5.22 8.17
C VAL A 44 -13.53 4.12 9.09
N VAL A 45 -14.32 3.07 9.35
CA VAL A 45 -13.89 1.93 10.18
C VAL A 45 -12.67 1.24 9.56
N TYR A 46 -12.70 0.99 8.25
CA TYR A 46 -11.59 0.42 7.50
C TYR A 46 -10.34 1.27 7.61
N SER A 47 -10.47 2.58 7.42
CA SER A 47 -9.33 3.50 7.51
C SER A 47 -8.71 3.44 8.91
N ILE A 48 -9.50 3.59 9.98
CA ILE A 48 -8.98 3.53 11.36
C ILE A 48 -8.25 2.21 11.63
N ALA A 49 -8.85 1.07 11.24
CA ALA A 49 -8.23 -0.24 11.42
C ALA A 49 -6.91 -0.38 10.63
N GLN A 50 -6.86 0.15 9.40
CA GLN A 50 -5.66 0.13 8.56
C GLN A 50 -4.54 1.00 9.14
N PHE A 51 -4.87 2.20 9.62
CA PHE A 51 -3.91 3.07 10.30
C PHE A 51 -3.38 2.42 11.58
N ALA A 52 -4.25 1.86 12.42
CA ALA A 52 -3.84 1.16 13.63
C ALA A 52 -2.94 -0.05 13.33
N GLY A 53 -3.31 -0.85 12.31
CA GLY A 53 -2.51 -1.99 11.87
C GLY A 53 -1.14 -1.59 11.34
N ALA A 54 -1.06 -0.52 10.53
CA ALA A 54 0.20 0.00 10.01
C ALA A 54 1.12 0.52 11.12
N PHE A 55 0.58 1.25 12.10
CA PHE A 55 1.33 1.70 13.28
C PHE A 55 1.89 0.52 14.10
N VAL A 56 1.06 -0.50 14.38
CA VAL A 56 1.52 -1.69 15.11
C VAL A 56 2.57 -2.46 14.31
N GLY A 57 2.40 -2.57 12.98
CA GLY A 57 3.39 -3.18 12.10
C GLY A 57 4.74 -2.45 12.13
N ALA A 58 4.72 -1.12 12.07
CA ALA A 58 5.91 -0.29 12.21
C ALA A 58 6.59 -0.47 13.58
N LEU A 59 5.81 -0.49 14.66
CA LEU A 59 6.33 -0.73 16.02
C LEU A 59 7.03 -2.08 16.14
N ILE A 60 6.46 -3.14 15.55
CA ILE A 60 7.09 -4.47 15.54
C ILE A 60 8.43 -4.44 14.78
N VAL A 61 8.48 -3.80 13.61
CA VAL A 61 9.73 -3.65 12.83
C VAL A 61 10.77 -2.87 13.63
N TYR A 62 10.38 -1.80 14.30
CA TYR A 62 11.25 -1.01 15.16
C TYR A 62 11.84 -1.84 16.30
N ILE A 63 11.01 -2.58 17.04
CA ILE A 63 11.45 -3.40 18.17
C ILE A 63 12.43 -4.49 17.71
N ILE A 64 12.11 -5.19 16.62
CA ILE A 64 12.96 -6.28 16.11
C ILE A 64 14.31 -5.76 15.61
N ASN A 65 14.34 -4.54 15.07
CA ASN A 65 15.56 -3.94 14.50
C ASN A 65 16.15 -2.84 15.41
N TYR A 66 15.78 -2.80 16.68
CA TYR A 66 16.11 -1.70 17.59
C TYR A 66 17.61 -1.42 17.64
N SER A 67 18.43 -2.46 17.79
CA SER A 67 19.89 -2.32 17.84
C SER A 67 20.47 -1.74 16.54
N SER A 68 19.96 -2.15 15.38
CA SER A 68 20.43 -1.64 14.08
C SER A 68 20.00 -0.18 13.88
N ILE A 69 18.75 0.15 14.23
CA ILE A 69 18.20 1.50 14.05
C ILE A 69 18.88 2.49 15.01
N HIS A 70 19.08 2.12 16.28
CA HIS A 70 19.63 3.02 17.29
C HIS A 70 21.12 3.32 17.12
N ASN A 71 21.85 2.46 16.39
CA ASN A 71 23.28 2.64 16.11
C ASN A 71 23.56 3.42 14.82
N LEU A 72 22.52 3.80 14.08
CA LEU A 72 22.62 4.56 12.83
C LEU A 72 22.02 5.96 12.99
N ALA A 73 22.42 6.87 12.11
CA ALA A 73 21.83 8.20 12.05
C ALA A 73 20.36 8.14 11.62
N ALA A 74 19.54 9.07 12.12
CA ALA A 74 18.10 9.08 11.89
C ALA A 74 17.72 9.25 10.40
N ASP A 75 18.47 10.06 9.68
CA ASP A 75 18.33 10.28 8.23
C ASP A 75 18.60 9.00 7.41
N ALA A 76 19.47 8.11 7.91
CA ALA A 76 19.73 6.82 7.29
C ALA A 76 18.65 5.76 7.56
N THR A 77 17.73 5.99 8.51
CA THR A 77 16.78 4.97 8.99
C THR A 77 15.31 5.34 8.80
N ILE A 78 14.97 6.62 8.63
CA ILE A 78 13.58 7.09 8.45
C ILE A 78 12.87 6.42 7.25
N GLY A 79 13.61 6.13 6.18
CA GLY A 79 13.10 5.48 4.96
C GLY A 79 12.63 4.02 5.17
N ILE A 80 12.92 3.41 6.32
CA ILE A 80 12.37 2.11 6.71
C ILE A 80 10.86 2.21 6.94
N PHE A 81 10.41 3.35 7.48
CA PHE A 81 9.04 3.54 7.97
C PHE A 81 8.20 4.35 6.98
N VAL A 82 8.72 5.47 6.50
CA VAL A 82 7.99 6.40 5.64
C VAL A 82 8.70 6.58 4.31
N THR A 83 7.93 6.93 3.29
CA THR A 83 8.46 7.26 1.97
C THR A 83 8.79 8.75 1.87
N GLY A 84 9.45 9.16 0.79
CA GLY A 84 9.94 10.52 0.63
C GLY A 84 10.54 10.76 -0.74
N LEU A 85 10.83 12.03 -1.05
CA LEU A 85 11.50 12.41 -2.28
C LEU A 85 12.89 11.76 -2.32
N GLN A 86 13.14 10.94 -3.33
CA GLN A 86 14.40 10.19 -3.41
C GLN A 86 15.56 11.05 -3.91
N THR A 87 15.25 12.14 -4.61
CA THR A 87 16.25 13.10 -5.08
C THR A 87 15.72 14.53 -4.97
N SER A 88 16.62 15.51 -4.89
CA SER A 88 16.26 16.93 -4.72
C SER A 88 15.58 17.55 -5.96
N GLU A 89 15.69 16.86 -7.10
CA GLU A 89 15.16 17.26 -8.40
C GLU A 89 13.68 16.89 -8.57
N VAL A 90 13.15 15.97 -7.75
CA VAL A 90 11.75 15.56 -7.82
C VAL A 90 10.86 16.70 -7.30
N THR A 91 10.11 17.31 -8.22
CA THR A 91 9.15 18.35 -7.86
C THR A 91 7.92 17.76 -7.17
N LYS A 92 7.23 18.57 -6.34
CA LYS A 92 5.99 18.15 -5.66
C LYS A 92 4.88 17.72 -6.63
N SER A 93 4.80 18.35 -7.81
CA SER A 93 3.83 17.99 -8.84
C SER A 93 4.16 16.65 -9.49
N ALA A 94 5.44 16.37 -9.76
CA ALA A 94 5.88 15.06 -10.26
C ALA A 94 5.65 13.96 -9.22
N ALA A 95 5.96 14.24 -7.94
CA ALA A 95 5.69 13.34 -6.83
C ALA A 95 4.18 13.03 -6.68
N PHE A 96 3.33 14.05 -6.79
CA PHE A 96 1.88 13.84 -6.79
C PHE A 96 1.43 12.98 -7.99
N ALA A 97 1.93 13.28 -9.19
CA ALA A 97 1.53 12.58 -10.41
C ALA A 97 1.89 11.09 -10.36
N VAL A 98 3.08 10.74 -9.85
CA VAL A 98 3.51 9.35 -9.75
C VAL A 98 2.74 8.56 -8.68
N GLU A 99 2.47 9.17 -7.52
CA GLU A 99 1.66 8.54 -6.46
C GLU A 99 0.21 8.36 -6.91
N PHE A 100 -0.36 9.37 -7.58
CA PHE A 100 -1.70 9.31 -8.14
C PHE A 100 -1.81 8.20 -9.20
N LEU A 101 -0.91 8.19 -10.18
CA LEU A 101 -0.91 7.20 -11.26
C LEU A 101 -0.68 5.79 -10.71
N GLY A 102 0.30 5.60 -9.82
CA GLY A 102 0.58 4.29 -9.21
C GLY A 102 -0.62 3.75 -8.43
N THR A 103 -1.29 4.62 -7.66
CA THR A 103 -2.49 4.24 -6.88
C THR A 103 -3.65 3.91 -7.81
N ALA A 104 -3.85 4.69 -8.87
CA ALA A 104 -4.87 4.44 -9.88
C ALA A 104 -4.66 3.09 -10.60
N LEU A 105 -3.41 2.77 -10.96
CA LEU A 105 -3.07 1.48 -11.58
C LEU A 105 -3.31 0.31 -10.62
N LEU A 106 -2.95 0.46 -9.34
CA LEU A 106 -3.23 -0.57 -8.34
C LEU A 106 -4.73 -0.81 -8.18
N VAL A 107 -5.52 0.25 -8.03
CA VAL A 107 -6.99 0.19 -7.94
C VAL A 107 -7.59 -0.41 -9.22
N LEU A 108 -7.09 -0.04 -10.40
CA LEU A 108 -7.53 -0.59 -11.67
C LEU A 108 -7.36 -2.12 -11.71
N VAL A 109 -6.21 -2.65 -11.27
CA VAL A 109 -5.98 -4.10 -11.20
C VAL A 109 -6.91 -4.77 -10.19
N ILE A 110 -7.14 -4.15 -9.02
CA ILE A 110 -8.07 -4.69 -8.01
C ILE A 110 -9.49 -4.77 -8.57
N LEU A 111 -9.95 -3.71 -9.23
CA LEU A 111 -11.29 -3.67 -9.82
C LEU A 111 -11.42 -4.64 -10.99
N SER A 112 -10.42 -4.71 -11.88
CA SER A 112 -10.47 -5.59 -13.06
C SER A 112 -10.45 -7.08 -12.69
N THR A 113 -9.66 -7.45 -11.68
CA THR A 113 -9.55 -8.85 -11.21
C THR A 113 -10.74 -9.32 -10.38
N SER A 114 -11.57 -8.41 -9.88
CA SER A 114 -12.82 -8.71 -9.17
C SER A 114 -14.07 -8.63 -10.07
N ASP A 115 -13.94 -8.09 -11.28
CA ASP A 115 -15.07 -7.85 -12.16
C ASP A 115 -15.52 -9.12 -12.91
N LYS A 116 -16.76 -9.53 -12.68
CA LYS A 116 -17.38 -10.68 -13.36
C LYS A 116 -17.67 -10.40 -14.85
N GLY A 117 -17.73 -9.13 -15.26
CA GLY A 117 -17.87 -8.73 -16.65
C GLY A 117 -16.56 -8.69 -17.45
N ASN A 118 -15.43 -8.98 -16.80
CA ASN A 118 -14.09 -9.01 -17.40
C ASN A 118 -13.49 -10.43 -17.24
N THR A 119 -12.18 -10.54 -17.02
CA THR A 119 -11.48 -11.78 -16.66
C THR A 119 -11.16 -11.79 -15.16
N PRO A 120 -12.09 -12.26 -14.30
CA PRO A 120 -11.86 -12.30 -12.86
C PRO A 120 -10.78 -13.32 -12.52
N ALA A 121 -9.95 -12.99 -11.52
CA ALA A 121 -8.83 -13.82 -11.11
C ALA A 121 -9.21 -14.97 -10.15
N GLY A 122 -10.38 -14.90 -9.52
CA GLY A 122 -10.80 -15.88 -8.51
C GLY A 122 -9.78 -15.99 -7.37
N ASN A 123 -9.40 -17.21 -6.99
CA ASN A 123 -8.52 -17.46 -5.85
C ASN A 123 -7.07 -16.96 -6.05
N THR A 124 -6.66 -16.62 -7.27
CA THR A 124 -5.33 -16.06 -7.54
C THR A 124 -5.30 -14.53 -7.47
N GLN A 125 -6.44 -13.88 -7.23
CA GLN A 125 -6.54 -12.44 -7.12
C GLN A 125 -5.51 -11.82 -6.14
N PRO A 126 -5.30 -12.34 -4.92
CA PRO A 126 -4.32 -11.77 -3.99
C PRO A 126 -2.91 -11.72 -4.58
N LEU A 127 -2.50 -12.80 -5.27
CA LEU A 127 -1.19 -12.90 -5.91
C LEU A 127 -1.05 -11.89 -7.05
N ILE A 128 -2.08 -11.73 -7.89
CA ILE A 128 -2.06 -10.77 -9.00
C ILE A 128 -1.96 -9.33 -8.47
N ILE A 129 -2.69 -9.00 -7.41
CA ILE A 129 -2.62 -7.66 -6.78
C ILE A 129 -1.21 -7.39 -6.22
N GLY A 130 -0.60 -8.37 -5.55
CA GLY A 130 0.77 -8.22 -5.04
C GLY A 130 1.83 -8.13 -6.14
N LEU A 131 1.66 -8.88 -7.23
CA LEU A 131 2.53 -8.76 -8.41
C LEU A 131 2.37 -7.39 -9.10
N ALA A 132 1.14 -6.86 -9.16
CA ALA A 132 0.90 -5.51 -9.66
C ALA A 132 1.59 -4.46 -8.78
N LEU A 133 1.49 -4.55 -7.45
CA LEU A 133 2.23 -3.67 -6.55
C LEU A 133 3.75 -3.78 -6.77
N THR A 134 4.27 -5.00 -6.96
CA THR A 134 5.69 -5.23 -7.26
C THR A 134 6.11 -4.54 -8.56
N ALA A 135 5.31 -4.68 -9.61
CA ALA A 135 5.55 -4.05 -10.90
C ALA A 135 5.53 -2.52 -10.79
N ILE A 136 4.50 -1.96 -10.13
CA ILE A 136 4.37 -0.51 -9.92
C ILE A 136 5.56 0.02 -9.13
N GLY A 137 5.94 -0.61 -8.01
CA GLY A 137 7.07 -0.17 -7.21
C GLY A 137 8.41 -0.28 -7.96
N THR A 138 8.57 -1.25 -8.85
CA THR A 138 9.79 -1.39 -9.67
C THR A 138 9.84 -0.36 -10.80
N SER A 139 8.69 0.00 -11.39
CA SER A 139 8.61 0.96 -12.50
C SER A 139 8.59 2.42 -12.05
N PHE A 140 7.93 2.72 -10.94
CA PHE A 140 7.63 4.10 -10.51
C PHE A 140 8.24 4.47 -9.16
N GLY A 141 8.78 3.50 -8.42
CA GLY A 141 9.24 3.71 -7.05
C GLY A 141 10.43 4.66 -6.90
N TYR A 142 11.17 4.94 -7.97
CA TYR A 142 12.36 5.78 -7.91
C TYR A 142 12.09 7.22 -7.48
N GLN A 143 10.91 7.79 -7.75
CA GLN A 143 10.68 9.21 -7.44
C GLN A 143 10.32 9.46 -5.98
N THR A 144 9.48 8.61 -5.40
CA THR A 144 8.86 8.83 -4.08
C THR A 144 8.99 7.65 -3.13
N GLY A 145 9.41 6.47 -3.59
CA GLY A 145 9.35 5.25 -2.79
C GLY A 145 8.00 4.54 -2.82
N PHE A 146 7.12 4.87 -3.77
CA PHE A 146 5.82 4.22 -4.05
C PHE A 146 4.96 4.01 -2.79
N ALA A 147 4.55 5.12 -2.15
CA ALA A 147 3.71 5.05 -0.95
C ALA A 147 2.39 4.33 -1.24
N LEU A 148 1.65 4.82 -2.25
CA LEU A 148 0.39 4.31 -2.81
C LEU A 148 -0.76 4.07 -1.82
N ASN A 149 -0.52 4.29 -0.54
CA ASN A 149 -1.36 3.88 0.57
C ASN A 149 -1.20 4.85 1.74
N PRO A 150 -2.23 5.67 2.03
CA PRO A 150 -2.19 6.64 3.12
C PRO A 150 -1.88 6.01 4.49
N ALA A 151 -2.44 4.83 4.82
CA ALA A 151 -2.17 4.19 6.10
C ALA A 151 -0.73 3.70 6.22
N ARG A 152 -0.13 3.21 5.12
CA ARG A 152 1.26 2.73 5.09
C ARG A 152 2.28 3.85 5.28
N ASP A 153 1.93 5.09 4.96
CA ASP A 153 2.89 6.20 4.91
C ASP A 153 2.71 7.23 6.03
N LEU A 154 1.47 7.42 6.50
CA LEU A 154 1.16 8.41 7.54
C LEU A 154 1.03 7.79 8.94
N ALA A 155 0.92 6.47 9.06
CA ALA A 155 0.77 5.79 10.36
C ALA A 155 2.10 5.40 11.03
N PRO A 156 3.13 4.89 10.31
CA PRO A 156 4.45 4.66 10.91
C PRO A 156 5.05 5.93 11.50
#